data_AF-A0A7H0SMD0-F1
#
_entry.id   AF-A0A7H0SMD0-F1
#
_cell.length_a   1.000
_cell.length_b   1.000
_cell.length_c   1.000
_cell.angle_alpha   90.00
_cell.angle_beta   90.00
_cell.angle_gamma   90.00
#
_symmetry.space_group_name_H-M   'P 1'
#
loop_
_entity.id
_entity.type
_entity.pdbx_description
1 polymer ?
#
loop_
_entity_poly.entity_id
_entity_poly.type
_entity_poly.pdbx_seq_one_letter_code
_entity_poly.pdbx_strand_id
1 'polypeptide(L)'
;MRLKPIPPGLSLDNPHDRKLPPSRVPRAIQYLGIALFLLGIALASVFALSDHWRRATFTLGASMLWLAVLRLGCDSRNLGVLSVRSRKFDTAFCCCFGGAMVFLSASVDALGS
;
A
#
# COMPACT_ATOMS: atom_id res chain seq x y z
N MET A 1 0.95 -16.70 -24.22
CA MET A 1 1.90 -16.97 -23.11
C MET A 1 1.15 -17.69 -21.99
N ARG A 2 1.27 -19.03 -21.92
CA ARG A 2 0.52 -19.89 -20.99
C ARG A 2 1.28 -19.93 -19.66
N LEU A 3 0.67 -19.44 -18.57
CA LEU A 3 1.31 -19.43 -17.26
C LEU A 3 1.47 -20.88 -16.76
N LYS A 4 2.69 -21.23 -16.34
CA LYS A 4 3.06 -22.52 -15.74
C LYS A 4 2.31 -22.71 -14.41
N PRO A 5 1.74 -23.90 -14.11
CA PRO A 5 1.10 -24.14 -12.83
C PRO A 5 2.14 -24.13 -11.70
N ILE A 6 1.81 -23.44 -10.60
CA ILE A 6 2.68 -23.25 -9.44
C ILE A 6 2.62 -24.51 -8.56
N PRO A 7 3.76 -25.07 -8.12
CA PRO A 7 3.78 -26.25 -7.26
C PRO A 7 3.08 -26.01 -5.91
N PRO A 8 2.40 -27.03 -5.34
CA PRO A 8 1.68 -26.89 -4.07
C PRO A 8 2.67 -26.82 -2.91
N GLY A 9 2.71 -25.68 -2.21
CA GLY A 9 3.56 -25.50 -1.02
C GLY A 9 3.80 -24.04 -0.59
N LEU A 10 3.62 -23.07 -1.50
CA LEU A 10 3.62 -21.64 -1.14
C LEU A 10 2.58 -20.91 -2.01
N SER A 11 1.30 -21.13 -1.72
CA SER A 11 0.22 -20.37 -2.35
C SER A 11 0.30 -18.93 -1.83
N LEU A 12 0.97 -18.05 -2.57
CA LEU A 12 0.98 -16.59 -2.35
C LEU A 12 -0.40 -15.94 -2.64
N ASP A 13 -1.47 -16.73 -2.53
CA ASP A 13 -2.84 -16.26 -2.57
C ASP A 13 -3.28 -16.17 -1.11
N ASN A 14 -3.46 -14.94 -0.64
CA ASN A 14 -3.87 -14.66 0.73
C ASN A 14 -5.11 -15.50 1.12
N PRO A 15 -4.99 -16.40 2.13
CA PRO A 15 -6.07 -17.30 2.52
C PRO A 15 -7.37 -16.59 2.90
N HIS A 16 -7.25 -15.37 3.43
CA HIS A 16 -8.39 -14.57 3.88
C HIS A 16 -9.21 -13.96 2.73
N ASP A 17 -8.66 -13.95 1.51
CA ASP A 17 -9.26 -13.29 0.35
C ASP A 17 -9.71 -14.27 -0.73
N ARG A 18 -9.56 -15.58 -0.52
CA ARG A 18 -9.87 -16.63 -1.53
C ARG A 18 -11.29 -16.60 -2.08
N LYS A 19 -12.23 -16.02 -1.33
CA LYS A 19 -13.65 -15.91 -1.71
C LYS A 19 -13.97 -14.62 -2.48
N LEU A 20 -13.02 -13.71 -2.65
CA LEU A 20 -13.24 -12.44 -3.31
C LEU A 20 -13.22 -12.61 -4.85
N PRO A 21 -14.06 -11.86 -5.58
CA PRO A 21 -14.01 -11.87 -7.03
C PRO A 21 -12.66 -11.30 -7.52
N PRO A 22 -12.19 -11.75 -8.69
CA PRO A 22 -10.99 -11.21 -9.31
C PRO A 22 -11.17 -9.72 -9.61
N SER A 23 -10.09 -8.96 -9.51
CA SER A 23 -10.06 -7.55 -9.83
C SER A 23 -10.41 -7.31 -11.30
N ARG A 24 -11.16 -6.23 -11.55
CA ARG A 24 -11.43 -5.70 -12.90
C ARG A 24 -10.27 -4.87 -13.45
N VAL A 25 -9.29 -4.54 -12.62
CA VAL A 25 -8.15 -3.68 -12.97
C VAL A 25 -7.11 -4.52 -13.73
N PRO A 26 -6.68 -4.09 -14.94
CA PRO A 26 -5.61 -4.75 -15.68
C PRO A 26 -4.34 -4.89 -14.85
N ARG A 27 -3.64 -6.02 -14.97
CA ARG A 27 -2.42 -6.32 -14.19
C ARG A 27 -1.35 -5.23 -14.30
N ALA A 28 -1.18 -4.64 -15.48
CA ALA A 28 -0.21 -3.55 -15.69
C ALA A 28 -0.51 -2.33 -14.79
N ILE A 29 -1.80 -1.98 -14.63
CA ILE A 29 -2.23 -0.88 -13.77
C ILE A 29 -2.03 -1.25 -12.30
N GLN A 30 -2.26 -2.50 -11.91
CA GLN A 30 -1.99 -2.97 -10.55
C GLN A 30 -0.50 -2.81 -10.20
N TYR A 31 0.41 -3.24 -11.09
CA TYR A 31 1.85 -3.06 -10.89
C TYR A 31 2.30 -1.61 -10.91
N LEU A 32 1.71 -0.77 -11.78
CA LEU A 32 1.97 0.66 -11.77
C LEU A 32 1.55 1.29 -10.43
N GLY A 33 0.40 0.89 -9.89
CA GLY A 33 -0.07 1.31 -8.58
C GLY A 33 0.89 0.91 -7.45
N ILE A 34 1.41 -0.32 -7.49
CA ILE A 34 2.43 -0.81 -6.55
C ILE A 34 3.73 -0.02 -6.70
N ALA A 35 4.18 0.26 -7.93
CA ALA A 35 5.37 1.08 -8.17
C ALA A 35 5.20 2.50 -7.60
N LEU A 36 4.02 3.10 -7.74
CA LEU A 36 3.70 4.40 -7.13
C LEU A 36 3.73 4.34 -5.60
N PHE A 37 3.22 3.27 -4.99
CA PHE A 37 3.34 3.05 -3.55
C PHE A 37 4.80 3.00 -3.10
N LEU A 38 5.64 2.20 -3.78
CA LEU A 38 7.06 2.08 -3.47
C LEU A 38 7.82 3.40 -3.66
N LEU A 39 7.46 4.18 -4.68
CA LEU A 39 7.99 5.53 -4.86
C LEU A 39 7.61 6.44 -3.69
N GLY A 40 6.37 6.38 -3.22
CA GLY A 40 5.92 7.13 -2.04
C GLY A 40 6.71 6.78 -0.78
N ILE A 41 6.99 5.49 -0.55
CA ILE A 41 7.87 5.04 0.54
C ILE A 41 9.28 5.59 0.37
N ALA A 42 9.87 5.51 -0.83
CA ALA A 42 11.22 6.02 -1.09
C ALA A 42 11.31 7.53 -0.84
N LEU A 43 10.33 8.32 -1.30
CA LEU A 43 10.26 9.76 -1.06
C LEU A 43 10.10 10.08 0.43
N ALA A 44 9.23 9.35 1.14
CA ALA A 44 9.08 9.50 2.58
C ALA A 44 10.40 9.21 3.32
N SER A 45 11.14 8.18 2.92
CA SER A 45 12.46 7.87 3.47
C SER A 45 13.48 8.98 3.20
N VAL A 46 13.51 9.55 1.99
CA VAL A 46 14.38 10.71 1.67
C VAL A 46 14.05 11.91 2.56
N PHE A 47 12.77 12.22 2.77
CA PHE A 47 12.37 13.29 3.69
C PHE A 47 12.75 12.98 5.14
N ALA A 48 12.62 11.72 5.57
CA ALA A 48 12.98 11.32 6.92
C ALA A 48 14.49 11.47 7.17
N LEU A 49 15.31 11.14 6.18
CA LEU A 49 16.78 11.25 6.25
C LEU A 49 17.31 12.67 6.09
N SER A 50 16.49 13.60 5.58
CA SER A 50 16.86 15.00 5.36
C SER A 50 16.34 15.95 6.44
N ASP A 51 15.99 15.43 7.63
CA ASP A 51 15.39 16.18 8.74
C ASP A 51 14.02 16.83 8.45
N HIS A 52 13.38 16.50 7.32
CA HIS A 52 12.04 16.98 6.96
C HIS A 52 10.94 16.06 7.52
N TRP A 53 10.95 15.85 8.83
CA TRP A 53 10.08 14.87 9.52
C TRP A 53 8.59 15.04 9.21
N ARG A 54 8.12 16.29 9.05
CA ARG A 54 6.71 16.58 8.73
C ARG A 54 6.38 16.10 7.31
N ARG A 55 7.19 16.46 6.32
CA ARG A 55 7.01 16.00 4.93
C ARG A 55 7.15 14.48 4.81
N ALA A 56 8.04 13.87 5.59
CA ALA A 56 8.20 12.43 5.67
C ALA A 56 6.93 11.73 6.18
N THR A 57 6.40 12.20 7.32
CA THR A 57 5.21 11.63 7.95
C THR A 57 3.97 11.79 7.06
N PHE A 58 3.79 12.97 6.46
CA PHE A 58 2.72 13.21 5.50
C PHE A 58 2.80 12.29 4.29
N THR A 59 3.99 12.18 3.67
CA THR A 59 4.19 11.37 2.46
C THR A 59 3.99 9.89 2.75
N LEU A 60 4.46 9.40 3.90
CA LEU A 60 4.24 8.02 4.34
C LEU A 60 2.76 7.77 4.62
N GLY A 61 2.07 8.68 5.31
CA GLY A 61 0.63 8.58 5.56
C GLY A 61 -0.19 8.54 4.27
N ALA A 62 0.12 9.43 3.31
CA ALA A 62 -0.49 9.41 1.98
C ALA A 62 -0.21 8.11 1.22
N SER A 63 1.00 7.57 1.35
CA SER A 63 1.36 6.27 0.76
C SER A 63 0.57 5.12 1.38
N MET A 64 0.31 5.14 2.69
CA MET A 64 -0.57 4.15 3.35
C MET A 64 -2.01 4.27 2.87
N LEU A 65 -2.54 5.49 2.72
CA LEU A 65 -3.87 5.70 2.15
C LEU A 65 -3.96 5.18 0.70
N TRP A 66 -2.91 5.40 -0.09
CA TRP A 66 -2.80 4.83 -1.43
C TRP A 66 -2.78 3.29 -1.39
N LEU A 67 -2.04 2.69 -0.45
CA LEU A 67 -2.04 1.23 -0.26
C LEU A 67 -3.44 0.71 0.07
N ALA A 68 -4.26 1.44 0.83
CA ALA A 68 -5.65 1.09 1.09
C ALA A 68 -6.48 1.03 -0.21
N VAL A 69 -6.29 2.00 -1.12
CA VAL A 69 -6.91 1.99 -2.46
C VAL A 69 -6.46 0.77 -3.26
N LEU A 70 -5.16 0.49 -3.30
CA LEU A 70 -4.63 -0.69 -3.97
C LEU A 70 -5.20 -1.97 -3.37
N ARG A 71 -5.39 -2.03 -2.05
CA ARG A 71 -5.92 -3.21 -1.37
C ARG A 71 -7.36 -3.51 -1.76
N LEU A 72 -8.15 -2.47 -2.01
CA LEU A 72 -9.53 -2.58 -2.52
C LEU A 72 -9.58 -2.92 -4.01
N GLY A 73 -8.65 -2.39 -4.80
CA GLY A 73 -8.66 -2.47 -6.26
C GLY A 73 -7.85 -3.61 -6.88
N CYS A 74 -6.81 -4.13 -6.22
CA CYS A 74 -5.88 -5.11 -6.78
C CYS A 74 -6.09 -6.53 -6.24
N ASP A 75 -5.62 -7.51 -7.00
CA ASP A 75 -5.62 -8.90 -6.56
C ASP A 75 -4.52 -9.15 -5.54
N SER A 76 -4.84 -9.88 -4.47
CA SER A 76 -3.90 -10.19 -3.37
C SER A 76 -2.66 -10.94 -3.87
N ARG A 77 -2.82 -11.76 -4.92
CA ARG A 77 -1.71 -12.42 -5.62
C ARG A 77 -0.66 -11.44 -6.16
N ASN A 78 -1.10 -10.29 -6.69
CA ASN A 78 -0.20 -9.31 -7.29
C ASN A 78 0.40 -8.39 -6.21
N LEU A 79 -0.36 -8.10 -5.16
CA LEU A 79 0.13 -7.36 -3.98
C LEU A 79 1.15 -8.17 -3.15
N GLY A 80 1.06 -9.50 -3.18
CA GLY A 80 2.02 -10.39 -2.53
C GLY A 80 2.14 -10.11 -1.04
N VAL A 81 3.36 -9.77 -0.61
CA VAL A 81 3.71 -9.47 0.80
C VAL A 81 2.92 -8.30 1.39
N LEU A 82 2.40 -7.40 0.56
CA LEU A 82 1.55 -6.29 1.01
C LEU A 82 0.13 -6.74 1.41
N SER A 83 -0.21 -8.02 1.19
CA SER A 83 -1.49 -8.61 1.59
C SER A 83 -1.30 -9.61 2.74
N VAL A 84 -1.30 -9.09 3.98
CA VAL A 84 -0.94 -9.86 5.18
C VAL A 84 -2.17 -10.52 5.81
N ARG A 85 -3.29 -9.78 5.95
CA ARG A 85 -4.55 -10.27 6.53
C ARG A 85 -5.69 -10.04 5.55
N SER A 86 -6.94 -10.11 6.00
CA SER A 86 -8.09 -9.90 5.13
C SER A 86 -8.08 -8.51 4.49
N ARG A 87 -8.61 -8.40 3.26
CA ARG A 87 -8.72 -7.12 2.54
C ARG A 87 -9.29 -6.00 3.40
N LYS A 88 -10.34 -6.29 4.17
CA LYS A 88 -11.00 -5.31 5.05
C LYS A 88 -10.10 -4.83 6.18
N PHE A 89 -9.38 -5.75 6.85
CA PHE A 89 -8.50 -5.40 7.96
C PHE A 89 -7.33 -4.55 7.47
N ASP A 90 -6.63 -4.99 6.42
CA ASP A 90 -5.49 -4.25 5.86
C ASP A 90 -5.90 -2.84 5.40
N THR A 91 -7.07 -2.71 4.75
CA THR A 91 -7.62 -1.42 4.31
C THR A 91 -7.92 -0.52 5.51
N ALA A 92 -8.62 -1.04 6.53
CA ALA A 92 -8.94 -0.27 7.73
C ALA A 92 -7.67 0.18 8.46
N PHE A 93 -6.69 -0.72 8.61
CA PHE A 93 -5.40 -0.41 9.22
C PHE A 93 -4.68 0.70 8.46
N CYS A 94 -4.56 0.57 7.14
CA CYS A 94 -3.90 1.57 6.30
C CYS A 94 -4.64 2.92 6.32
N CYS A 95 -5.97 2.93 6.34
CA CYS A 95 -6.77 4.14 6.45
C CYS A 95 -6.62 4.81 7.82
N CYS A 96 -6.71 4.06 8.91
CA CYS A 96 -6.61 4.61 10.26
C CYS A 96 -5.22 5.19 10.52
N PHE A 97 -4.15 4.43 10.26
CA PHE A 97 -2.78 4.91 10.49
C PHE A 97 -2.39 5.97 9.47
N GLY A 98 -2.64 5.74 8.18
CA GLY A 98 -2.34 6.73 7.14
C GLY A 98 -3.07 8.05 7.35
N GLY A 99 -4.36 7.98 7.71
CA GLY A 99 -5.17 9.13 8.06
C GLY A 99 -4.67 9.86 9.31
N ALA A 100 -4.33 9.13 10.38
CA ALA A 100 -3.76 9.72 11.58
C ALA A 100 -2.42 10.41 11.30
N MET A 101 -1.55 9.80 10.51
CA MET A 101 -0.26 10.38 10.12
C MET A 101 -0.43 11.66 9.28
N VAL A 102 -1.31 11.63 8.28
CA VAL A 102 -1.63 12.82 7.47
C VAL A 102 -2.23 13.93 8.34
N PHE A 103 -3.19 13.59 9.21
CA PHE A 103 -3.82 14.54 10.11
C PHE A 103 -2.80 15.18 11.06
N LEU A 104 -2.06 14.38 11.82
CA LEU A 104 -1.05 14.88 12.77
C LEU A 104 0.01 15.72 12.07
N SER A 105 0.48 15.27 10.90
CA SER A 105 1.46 16.01 10.12
C SER A 105 0.91 17.32 9.57
N ALA A 106 -0.37 17.39 9.21
CA ALA A 106 -1.00 18.60 8.69
C ALA A 106 -1.40 19.58 9.82
N SER A 107 -1.64 19.07 11.04
CA SER A 107 -1.97 19.88 12.20
C SER A 107 -0.76 20.60 12.82
N VAL A 108 0.47 20.21 12.48
CA VAL A 108 1.69 20.87 12.96
C VAL A 108 2.16 21.93 11.97
N ASP A 109 2.47 23.12 12.48
CA ASP A 109 2.90 24.25 11.68
C ASP A 109 4.20 24.00 10.90
N ALA A 110 4.29 24.71 9.77
CA ALA A 110 5.44 24.73 8.88
C ALA A 110 6.54 25.69 9.32
N LEU A 111 6.99 25.56 10.57
CA LEU A 111 8.15 26.31 11.05
C LEU A 111 9.43 25.70 10.45
N GLY A 112 9.82 26.16 9.25
CA GLY A 112 11.10 25.86 8.62
C GLY A 112 11.28 24.45 8.05
N SER A 113 10.23 23.83 7.50
CA SER A 113 10.34 22.62 6.66
C SER A 113 10.03 22.89 5.18
#